data_AF-A0A2M8MB82-F1
#
_entry.id   AF-A0A2M8MB82-F1
#
_cell.length_a   1.000
_cell.length_b   1.000
_cell.length_c   1.000
_cell.angle_alpha   90.00
_cell.angle_beta   90.00
_cell.angle_gamma   90.00
#
_symmetry.space_group_name_H-M   'P 1'
#
loop_
_entity.id
_entity.type
_entity.pdbx_description
1 polymer ?
#
loop_
_entity_poly.entity_id
_entity_poly.type
_entity_poly.pdbx_seq_one_letter_code
_entity_poly.pdbx_strand_id
1 'polypeptide(L)'
;MPKCPFKLMTGLQCPGCGLQRTLHALLQGRFLDAIHYNYFFVFAGPYIFLFGARALLSQGELKNEVTKIIENRRLIWLYIILFFVWLVVRNILHI
;
A
#
# COMPACT_ATOMS: atom_id res chain seq x y z
N MET A 1 -22.20 -3.93 3.60
CA MET A 1 -20.86 -4.31 3.09
C MET A 1 -20.89 -5.77 2.67
N PRO A 2 -20.59 -6.12 1.41
CA PRO A 2 -20.61 -7.52 0.98
C PRO A 2 -19.58 -8.31 1.80
N LYS A 3 -19.98 -9.48 2.28
CA LYS A 3 -19.09 -10.41 2.99
C LYS A 3 -18.03 -10.89 1.99
N CYS A 4 -16.76 -10.65 2.30
CA CYS A 4 -15.62 -11.08 1.49
C CYS A 4 -15.75 -12.61 1.23
N PRO A 5 -15.97 -13.08 -0.01
CA PRO A 5 -16.24 -14.50 -0.28
C PRO A 5 -15.06 -15.39 0.16
N PHE A 6 -13.84 -14.86 0.09
CA PHE A 6 -12.65 -15.50 0.63
C PHE A 6 -12.75 -15.74 2.14
N LYS A 7 -13.12 -14.72 2.93
CA LYS A 7 -13.32 -14.88 4.38
C LYS A 7 -14.45 -15.85 4.70
N LEU A 8 -15.47 -15.92 3.85
CA LEU A 8 -16.59 -16.84 4.02
C LEU A 8 -16.17 -18.30 3.77
N MET A 9 -15.24 -18.54 2.83
CA MET A 9 -14.77 -19.90 2.49
C MET A 9 -13.59 -20.36 3.33
N THR A 10 -12.66 -19.48 3.71
CA THR A 10 -11.41 -19.86 4.40
C THR A 10 -11.35 -19.41 5.86
N GLY A 11 -12.26 -18.55 6.31
CA GLY A 11 -12.19 -17.91 7.63
C GLY A 11 -11.08 -16.85 7.77
N LEU A 12 -10.17 -16.77 6.79
CA LEU A 12 -9.03 -15.86 6.79
C LEU A 12 -9.39 -14.49 6.23
N GLN A 13 -8.78 -13.42 6.75
CA GLN A 13 -8.99 -12.09 6.22
C GLN A 13 -8.17 -11.89 4.95
N CYS A 14 -8.84 -11.72 3.80
CA CYS A 14 -8.16 -11.47 2.54
C CYS A 14 -7.48 -10.09 2.55
N PRO A 15 -6.20 -9.97 2.14
CA PRO A 15 -5.51 -8.68 2.04
C PRO A 15 -6.22 -7.73 1.05
N GLY A 16 -6.91 -8.28 0.05
CA GLY A 16 -7.63 -7.53 -0.98
C GLY A 16 -8.88 -6.79 -0.48
N CYS A 17 -9.56 -7.27 0.56
CA CYS A 17 -10.81 -6.66 1.01
C CYS A 17 -10.60 -5.30 1.70
N GLY A 18 -9.45 -5.10 2.37
CA GLY A 18 -9.02 -3.78 2.88
C GLY A 18 -8.46 -2.88 1.77
N LEU A 19 -7.70 -3.45 0.84
CA LEU A 19 -7.17 -2.73 -0.32
C LEU A 19 -8.29 -2.18 -1.22
N GLN A 20 -9.36 -2.95 -1.45
CA GLN A 20 -10.50 -2.53 -2.26
C GLN A 20 -11.23 -1.32 -1.65
N ARG A 21 -11.40 -1.28 -0.32
CA ARG A 21 -11.98 -0.10 0.36
C ARG A 21 -11.04 1.10 0.32
N THR A 22 -9.75 0.85 0.49
CA THR A 22 -8.72 1.87 0.40
C THR A 22 -8.69 2.51 -0.99
N LEU A 23 -8.69 1.69 -2.05
CA LEU A 23 -8.75 2.15 -3.44
C LEU A 23 -10.05 2.88 -3.75
N HIS A 24 -11.19 2.40 -3.24
CA HIS A 24 -12.47 3.07 -3.41
C HIS A 24 -12.48 4.46 -2.76
N ALA A 25 -11.98 4.57 -1.52
CA ALA A 25 -11.81 5.85 -0.84
C ALA A 25 -10.82 6.77 -1.58
N LEU A 26 -9.73 6.21 -2.12
CA LEU A 26 -8.75 6.95 -2.91
C LEU A 26 -9.35 7.53 -4.20
N LEU A 27 -10.14 6.73 -4.93
CA LEU A 27 -10.85 7.14 -6.14
C LEU A 27 -11.89 8.23 -5.87
N GLN A 28 -12.43 8.28 -4.66
CA GLN A 28 -13.32 9.34 -4.18
C GLN A 28 -12.57 10.55 -3.60
N GLY A 29 -11.23 10.57 -3.62
CA GLY A 29 -10.42 11.65 -3.06
C GLY A 29 -10.37 11.67 -1.53
N ARG A 30 -10.84 10.63 -0.85
CA ARG A 30 -10.88 10.50 0.60
C ARG A 30 -9.60 9.83 1.13
N PHE A 31 -8.49 10.55 1.09
CA PHE A 31 -7.17 10.04 1.48
C PHE A 31 -7.08 9.63 2.96
N LEU A 32 -7.70 10.39 3.87
CA LEU A 32 -7.72 10.05 5.30
C LEU A 32 -8.49 8.75 5.58
N ASP A 33 -9.60 8.54 4.88
CA ASP A 33 -10.39 7.31 5.01
C ASP A 33 -9.65 6.11 4.42
N ALA A 34 -8.92 6.30 3.32
CA ALA A 34 -8.07 5.27 2.73
C ALA A 34 -7.02 4.75 3.74
N ILE A 35 -6.40 5.66 4.50
CA ILE A 35 -5.45 5.33 5.58
C ILE A 35 -6.15 4.54 6.71
N HIS A 36 -7.35 4.96 7.09
CA HIS A 36 -8.14 4.28 8.14
C HIS A 36 -8.53 2.84 7.76
N TYR A 37 -8.80 2.56 6.48
CA TYR A 37 -9.19 1.23 6.04
C TYR A 37 -8.01 0.25 5.89
N ASN A 38 -6.80 0.76 5.73
CA ASN A 38 -5.62 -0.08 5.62
C ASN A 38 -4.38 0.68 6.11
N TYR A 39 -3.94 0.40 7.34
CA TYR A 39 -2.71 0.95 7.89
C TYR A 39 -1.47 0.65 7.03
N PHE A 40 -1.51 -0.42 6.23
CA PHE A 40 -0.43 -0.68 5.26
C PHE A 40 -0.35 0.40 4.18
N PHE A 41 -1.43 1.13 3.91
CA PHE A 41 -1.42 2.26 2.99
C PHE A 41 -0.56 3.43 3.49
N VAL A 42 -0.40 3.59 4.80
CA VAL A 42 0.56 4.57 5.38
C VAL A 42 1.98 4.17 5.03
N PHE A 43 2.28 2.87 5.09
CA PHE A 43 3.56 2.36 4.66
C PHE A 43 3.70 2.43 3.16
N ALA A 44 2.69 2.09 2.34
CA ALA A 44 2.76 2.19 0.87
C ALA A 44 2.77 3.63 0.33
N GLY A 45 2.23 4.59 1.09
CA GLY A 45 2.02 5.97 0.69
C GLY A 45 3.29 6.70 0.22
N PRO A 46 4.39 6.68 0.99
CA PRO A 46 5.66 7.26 0.56
C PRO A 46 6.18 6.68 -0.76
N TYR A 47 6.06 5.37 -0.96
CA TYR A 47 6.51 4.72 -2.20
C TYR A 47 5.67 5.14 -3.41
N ILE A 48 4.34 5.18 -3.23
CA ILE A 48 3.39 5.65 -4.25
C ILE A 48 3.63 7.14 -4.56
N PHE A 49 3.89 7.95 -3.53
CA PHE A 49 4.20 9.37 -3.67
C PHE A 49 5.50 9.59 -4.42
N LEU A 50 6.56 8.83 -4.14
CA LEU A 50 7.83 8.90 -4.87
C LEU A 50 7.64 8.51 -6.35
N PHE A 51 6.83 7.49 -6.63
CA PHE A 51 6.50 7.09 -8.00
C PHE A 51 5.68 8.17 -8.73
N GLY A 52 4.69 8.77 -8.06
CA GLY A 52 3.91 9.89 -8.58
C GLY A 52 4.75 11.13 -8.81
N ALA A 53 5.64 11.47 -7.87
CA ALA A 53 6.60 12.56 -8.00
C ALA A 53 7.53 12.34 -9.20
N ARG A 54 8.05 11.12 -9.40
CA ARG A 54 8.81 10.76 -10.62
C ARG A 54 8.02 11.00 -11.91
N ALA A 55 6.70 10.77 -11.90
CA ALA A 55 5.84 10.98 -13.07
C ALA A 55 5.53 12.47 -13.32
N LEU A 56 5.46 13.29 -12.27
CA LEU A 56 5.22 14.74 -12.37
C LEU A 56 6.51 15.56 -12.62
N LEU A 57 7.68 15.03 -12.26
CA LEU A 57 8.95 15.74 -12.40
C LEU A 57 9.46 15.72 -13.85
N SER A 58 9.76 16.92 -14.36
CA SER A 58 10.50 17.12 -15.62
C SER A 58 11.90 16.51 -15.54
N GLN A 59 12.46 16.09 -16.68
CA GLN A 59 13.76 15.41 -16.74
C GLN A 59 14.88 16.34 -16.22
N GLY A 60 15.35 16.10 -15.00
CA GLY A 60 16.40 16.88 -14.32
C GLY A 60 17.02 16.10 -13.16
N GLU A 61 17.99 16.70 -12.47
CA GLU A 61 18.75 16.06 -11.39
C GLU A 61 17.86 15.51 -10.26
N LEU A 62 16.75 16.20 -9.98
CA LEU A 62 15.76 15.77 -8.99
C LEU A 62 15.10 14.43 -9.36
N LYS A 63 14.86 14.17 -10.64
CA LYS A 63 14.32 12.88 -11.13
C LYS A 63 15.34 11.75 -10.93
N ASN A 64 16.63 12.03 -11.10
CA ASN A 64 17.69 11.04 -10.90
C ASN A 64 17.85 10.68 -9.42
N GLU A 65 17.81 11.66 -8.52
CA GLU A 65 17.87 11.39 -7.07
C GLU A 65 16.64 10.62 -6.58
N VAL A 66 15.43 11.00 -7.02
CA VAL A 66 14.20 10.24 -6.71
C VAL A 66 14.26 8.82 -7.27
N THR A 67 14.78 8.64 -8.48
CA THR A 67 14.91 7.31 -9.11
C THR A 67 15.93 6.44 -8.38
N LYS A 68 17.09 6.97 -7.96
CA LYS A 68 18.07 6.23 -7.15
C LYS A 68 17.50 5.75 -5.83
N ILE A 69 16.68 6.57 -5.17
CA ILE A 69 16.03 6.20 -3.90
C ILE A 69 15.02 5.07 -4.13
N ILE A 70 14.20 5.16 -5.19
CA ILE A 70 13.22 4.12 -5.55
C ILE A 70 13.90 2.81 -5.96
N GLU A 71 14.96 2.88 -6.76
CA GLU A 71 15.68 1.71 -7.27
C GLU A 71 16.65 1.08 -6.25
N ASN A 72 16.74 1.67 -5.05
CA ASN A 72 17.57 1.10 -4.00
C ASN A 72 17.02 -0.27 -3.58
N ARG A 73 17.76 -1.31 -3.94
CA ARG A 73 17.37 -2.71 -3.72
C ARG A 73 17.07 -3.02 -2.25
N ARG A 74 17.70 -2.32 -1.31
CA ARG A 74 17.42 -2.46 0.13
C ARG A 74 16.03 -1.96 0.51
N LEU A 75 15.60 -0.82 -0.04
CA LEU A 75 14.28 -0.25 0.22
C LEU A 75 13.16 -1.15 -0.34
N ILE A 76 13.36 -1.68 -1.55
CA ILE A 76 12.42 -2.62 -2.17
C ILE A 76 12.26 -3.88 -1.30
N TRP A 77 13.37 -4.50 -0.90
CA TRP A 77 13.32 -5.69 -0.03
C TRP A 77 12.71 -5.40 1.34
N LEU A 78 13.03 -4.26 1.95
CA LEU A 78 12.45 -3.83 3.21
C LEU A 78 10.93 -3.70 3.08
N TYR A 79 10.43 -3.09 2.01
CA TYR A 79 8.99 -2.97 1.73
C TYR A 79 8.30 -4.31 1.52
N ILE A 80 8.91 -5.20 0.74
CA ILE A 80 8.38 -6.54 0.49
C ILE A 80 8.28 -7.31 1.82
N ILE A 81 9.33 -7.27 2.64
CA ILE A 81 9.32 -7.90 3.96
C ILE A 81 8.22 -7.27 4.83
N LEU A 82 8.12 -5.93 4.88
CA LEU A 82 7.09 -5.25 5.65
C LEU A 82 5.68 -5.66 5.20
N PHE A 83 5.45 -5.82 3.90
CA PHE A 83 4.18 -6.28 3.33
C PHE A 83 3.81 -7.67 3.82
N PHE A 84 4.74 -8.63 3.73
CA PHE A 84 4.49 -9.99 4.20
C PHE A 84 4.34 -10.05 5.72
N VAL A 85 5.17 -9.32 6.48
CA VAL A 85 5.05 -9.23 7.94
C VAL A 85 3.69 -8.66 8.33
N TRP A 86 3.27 -7.55 7.72
CA TRP A 86 1.96 -6.97 7.99
C TRP A 86 0.83 -7.92 7.62
N LEU A 87 0.95 -8.66 6.52
CA LEU A 87 -0.05 -9.66 6.09
C LEU A 87 -0.20 -10.77 7.14
N VAL A 88 0.91 -11.26 7.68
CA VAL A 88 0.93 -12.26 8.76
C VAL A 88 0.33 -11.67 10.05
N VAL A 89 0.77 -10.48 10.46
CA VAL A 89 0.31 -9.79 11.68
C VAL A 89 -1.20 -9.52 11.62
N ARG A 90 -1.73 -8.99 10.51
CA ARG A 90 -3.18 -8.77 10.31
C ARG A 90 -3.95 -10.07 10.41
N ASN A 91 -3.42 -11.13 9.79
CA ASN A 91 -4.12 -12.41 9.76
C ASN A 91 -4.16 -13.07 11.14
N ILE A 92 -3.10 -12.89 11.94
CA ILE A 92 -3.04 -13.37 13.33
C ILE A 92 -3.91 -12.52 14.26
N LEU A 93 -3.88 -11.19 14.16
CA LEU A 93 -4.68 -10.29 15.00
C LEU A 93 -6.14 -10.14 14.52
N HIS A 94 -6.52 -10.72 13.38
CA HIS A 94 -7.84 -10.58 12.77
C HIS A 94 -8.32 -9.11 12.58
N ILE A 95 -7.41 -8.20 12.17
CA ILE A 95 -7.66 -6.76 11.93
C ILE A 95 -7.55 -6.41 10.45
#